data_AF-A0AAD7MI07-F1
#
_entry.id   AF-A0AAD7MI07-F1
#
_cell.length_a   1.000
_cell.length_b   1.000
_cell.length_c   1.000
_cell.angle_alpha   90.00
_cell.angle_beta   90.00
_cell.angle_gamma   90.00
#
_symmetry.space_group_name_H-M   'P 1'
#
loop_
_entity.id
_entity.type
_entity.pdbx_description
1 polymer ?
#
loop_
_entity_poly.entity_id
_entity_poly.type
_entity_poly.pdbx_seq_one_letter_code
_entity_poly.pdbx_strand_id
1 'polypeptide(L)'
;MLLGKFVAISVVSNLFYLALVLAPRPPSPSSSHGMSSLPAPVALWLPVLLSLGTVTTSPFTSERSFLPNLLLMHTLIILPFLVPDRLFPLVQASAEIKSRIGISLKTLHIVLFGAALVLHARATGQAAGDPPISVRDLALKAWDVLHSHPAQSSIGWDVIWTSILFVVWLVLHPELQPRVLPSNSTTRGRFLTAMYLVMATPLLSVGVLAPYVFWTIENEQEDEL
;
A
#
# COMPACT_ATOMS: atom_id res chain seq x y z
N MET A 1 -19.22 16.30 -13.11
CA MET A 1 -18.32 15.15 -13.37
C MET A 1 -17.11 15.05 -12.42
N LEU A 2 -16.99 15.95 -11.42
CA LEU A 2 -15.92 15.88 -10.40
C LEU A 2 -16.15 14.74 -9.40
N LEU A 3 -17.37 14.60 -8.88
CA LEU A 3 -17.72 13.57 -7.89
C LEU A 3 -17.51 12.12 -8.38
N GLY A 4 -17.70 11.87 -9.68
CA GLY A 4 -17.53 10.52 -10.27
C GLY A 4 -16.07 10.09 -10.42
N LYS A 5 -15.10 11.02 -10.37
CA LYS A 5 -13.67 10.70 -10.40
C LYS A 5 -13.10 10.55 -8.98
N PHE A 6 -13.60 11.33 -8.02
CA PHE A 6 -13.20 11.29 -6.60
C PHE A 6 -13.56 10.02 -5.83
N VAL A 7 -14.42 9.19 -6.39
CA VAL A 7 -15.02 8.06 -5.68
C VAL A 7 -14.58 6.74 -6.32
N ALA A 8 -14.08 6.74 -7.55
CA ALA A 8 -13.89 5.49 -8.28
C ALA A 8 -12.73 4.65 -7.70
N ILE A 9 -11.55 5.23 -7.49
CA ILE A 9 -10.40 4.47 -7.02
C ILE A 9 -10.54 4.16 -5.53
N SER A 10 -10.93 5.13 -4.71
CA SER A 10 -11.19 4.90 -3.28
C SER A 10 -12.28 3.85 -3.05
N VAL A 11 -13.40 3.88 -3.77
CA VAL A 11 -14.43 2.83 -3.64
C VAL A 11 -13.90 1.48 -4.12
N VAL A 12 -13.20 1.42 -5.25
CA VAL A 12 -12.62 0.16 -5.73
C VAL A 12 -11.60 -0.41 -4.75
N SER A 13 -10.71 0.41 -4.18
CA SER A 13 -9.74 -0.03 -3.16
C SER A 13 -10.44 -0.51 -1.89
N ASN A 14 -11.47 0.20 -1.41
CA ASN A 14 -12.23 -0.25 -0.23
C ASN A 14 -13.04 -1.51 -0.51
N LEU A 15 -13.63 -1.67 -1.70
CA LEU A 15 -14.29 -2.90 -2.10
C LEU A 15 -13.30 -4.06 -2.22
N PHE A 16 -12.07 -3.81 -2.67
CA PHE A 16 -11.01 -4.80 -2.70
C PHE A 16 -10.61 -5.23 -1.28
N TYR A 17 -10.40 -4.28 -0.36
CA TYR A 17 -10.14 -4.62 1.04
C TYR A 17 -11.31 -5.37 1.69
N LEU A 18 -12.55 -4.96 1.40
CA LEU A 18 -13.74 -5.67 1.86
C LEU A 18 -13.80 -7.08 1.29
N ALA A 19 -13.49 -7.27 0.01
CA ALA A 19 -13.43 -8.59 -0.61
C ALA A 19 -12.35 -9.46 0.03
N LEU A 20 -11.18 -8.91 0.39
CA LEU A 20 -10.13 -9.64 1.11
C LEU A 20 -10.59 -10.08 2.51
N VAL A 21 -11.32 -9.23 3.23
CA VAL A 21 -11.86 -9.55 4.56
C VAL A 21 -12.97 -10.61 4.48
N LEU A 22 -13.80 -10.56 3.44
CA LEU A 22 -14.93 -11.49 3.24
C LEU A 22 -14.54 -12.79 2.53
N ALA A 23 -13.38 -12.85 1.88
CA ALA A 23 -12.94 -14.03 1.15
C ALA A 23 -12.83 -15.24 2.10
N PRO A 24 -13.45 -16.39 1.77
CA PRO A 24 -13.28 -17.61 2.54
C PRO A 24 -11.80 -17.96 2.63
N ARG A 25 -11.32 -18.17 3.85
CA ARG A 25 -9.92 -18.57 4.05
C ARG A 25 -9.73 -19.98 3.50
N PRO A 26 -8.71 -20.22 2.66
CA PRO A 26 -8.36 -21.58 2.31
C PRO A 26 -7.99 -22.33 3.60
N PRO A 27 -8.38 -23.61 3.74
CA PRO A 27 -8.02 -24.39 4.91
C PRO A 27 -6.49 -24.40 5.04
N SER A 28 -6.00 -23.90 6.18
CA SER A 28 -4.56 -23.90 6.48
C SER A 28 -4.07 -25.35 6.39
N PRO A 29 -3.02 -25.64 5.60
CA PRO A 29 -2.53 -26.99 5.48
C PRO A 29 -2.00 -27.46 6.85
N SER A 30 -2.77 -28.33 7.49
CA SER A 30 -2.46 -28.91 8.79
C SER A 30 -1.27 -29.87 8.67
N SER A 31 -0.03 -29.38 8.73
CA SER A 31 1.14 -30.22 9.04
C SER A 31 2.43 -29.40 9.16
N SER A 32 2.90 -29.21 10.40
CA SER A 32 4.23 -29.56 10.95
C SER A 32 5.54 -29.35 10.15
N HIS A 33 5.54 -28.72 8.98
CA HIS A 33 6.76 -28.30 8.30
C HIS A 33 6.73 -26.78 8.20
N GLY A 34 7.61 -26.15 8.97
CA GLY A 34 7.66 -24.72 9.23
C GLY A 34 7.32 -23.91 7.99
N MET A 35 6.35 -23.01 8.18
CA MET A 35 5.78 -22.03 7.25
C MET A 35 6.87 -21.45 6.34
N SER A 36 7.21 -22.20 5.29
CA SER A 36 8.29 -21.86 4.39
C SER A 36 7.76 -20.72 3.58
N SER A 37 8.29 -19.52 3.83
CA SER A 37 7.84 -18.27 3.21
C SER A 37 7.54 -18.52 1.73
N LEU A 38 6.27 -18.43 1.33
CA LEU A 38 5.88 -18.64 -0.05
C LEU A 38 6.69 -17.66 -0.91
N PRO A 39 7.55 -18.15 -1.82
CA PRO A 39 8.37 -17.26 -2.63
C PRO A 39 7.46 -16.50 -3.59
N ALA A 40 7.59 -15.17 -3.60
CA ALA A 40 6.89 -14.34 -4.55
C ALA A 40 7.42 -14.64 -5.97
N PRO A 41 6.55 -14.95 -6.94
CA PRO A 41 6.99 -15.25 -8.30
C PRO A 41 7.64 -14.00 -8.92
N VAL A 42 8.67 -14.21 -9.75
CA VAL A 42 9.37 -13.11 -10.46
C VAL A 42 8.42 -12.28 -11.31
N ALA A 43 7.44 -12.92 -11.93
CA ALA A 43 6.39 -12.25 -12.70
C ALA A 43 5.55 -11.27 -11.85
N LEU A 44 5.49 -11.45 -10.52
CA LEU A 44 4.82 -10.52 -9.62
C LEU A 44 5.76 -9.42 -9.15
N TRP A 45 6.89 -9.77 -8.55
CA TRP A 45 7.70 -8.77 -7.86
C TRP A 45 8.44 -7.85 -8.82
N LEU A 46 8.88 -8.34 -9.98
CA LEU A 46 9.67 -7.53 -10.91
C LEU A 46 8.84 -6.39 -11.53
N PRO A 47 7.63 -6.62 -12.08
CA PRO A 47 6.81 -5.53 -12.60
C PRO A 47 6.40 -4.53 -11.51
N VAL A 48 6.15 -4.99 -10.28
CA VAL A 48 5.82 -4.11 -9.15
C VAL A 48 7.00 -3.21 -8.78
N LEU A 49 8.22 -3.73 -8.70
CA LEU A 49 9.41 -2.92 -8.42
C LEU A 49 9.73 -1.95 -9.58
N LEU A 50 9.57 -2.39 -10.83
CA LEU A 50 9.74 -1.51 -12.00
C LEU A 50 8.70 -0.39 -12.01
N SER A 51 7.44 -0.71 -11.68
CA SER A 51 6.37 0.27 -11.49
C SER A 51 6.76 1.32 -10.45
N LEU A 52 7.31 0.90 -9.31
CA LEU A 52 7.79 1.84 -8.29
C LEU A 52 8.93 2.73 -8.80
N GLY A 53 9.79 2.20 -9.67
CA GLY A 53 10.77 2.98 -10.43
C GLY A 53 10.12 4.14 -11.21
N THR A 54 9.01 3.88 -11.91
CA THR A 54 8.27 4.92 -12.67
C THR A 54 7.59 5.95 -11.78
N VAL A 55 7.29 5.61 -10.51
CA VAL A 55 6.83 6.60 -9.52
C VAL A 55 7.95 7.57 -9.19
N THR A 56 9.19 7.10 -9.06
CA THR A 56 10.34 7.94 -8.71
C THR A 56 10.69 8.98 -9.77
N THR A 57 10.35 8.70 -11.03
CA THR A 57 10.56 9.59 -12.18
C THR A 57 9.42 10.57 -12.36
N SER A 58 8.25 10.33 -11.76
CA SER A 58 7.04 11.15 -11.94
C SER A 58 7.27 12.65 -11.66
N PRO A 59 8.00 13.07 -10.60
CA PRO A 59 8.28 14.49 -10.36
C PRO A 59 9.11 15.17 -11.46
N PHE A 60 9.82 14.39 -12.28
CA PHE A 60 10.69 14.88 -13.37
C PHE A 60 10.03 14.76 -14.75
N THR A 61 8.77 14.35 -14.80
CA THR A 61 8.03 14.27 -16.06
C THR A 61 7.57 15.66 -16.52
N SER A 62 7.57 15.86 -17.84
CA SER A 62 6.98 17.03 -18.48
C SER A 62 5.54 16.72 -18.92
N GLU A 63 4.79 17.72 -19.38
CA GLU A 63 3.42 17.54 -19.89
C GLU A 63 3.33 16.42 -20.95
N ARG A 64 4.38 16.26 -21.77
CA ARG A 64 4.43 15.23 -22.82
C ARG A 64 4.79 13.84 -22.30
N SER A 65 5.60 13.74 -21.24
CA SER A 65 6.04 12.45 -20.68
C SER A 65 5.20 11.98 -19.49
N PHE A 66 4.35 12.84 -18.93
CA PHE A 66 3.47 12.50 -17.81
C PHE A 66 2.51 11.35 -18.15
N LEU A 67 1.78 11.45 -19.26
CA LEU A 67 0.80 10.44 -19.66
C LEU A 67 1.46 9.08 -20.00
N PRO A 68 2.54 9.02 -20.79
CA PRO A 68 3.27 7.77 -20.99
C PRO A 68 3.81 7.15 -19.70
N ASN A 69 4.37 7.95 -18.79
CA ASN A 69 4.88 7.46 -17.50
C ASN A 69 3.74 6.90 -16.63
N LEU A 70 2.60 7.60 -16.60
CA LEU A 70 1.41 7.15 -15.89
C LEU A 70 0.89 5.83 -16.48
N LEU A 71 0.77 5.74 -17.81
CA LEU A 71 0.31 4.52 -18.46
C LEU A 71 1.27 3.35 -18.20
N LEU A 72 2.59 3.60 -18.24
CA LEU A 72 3.61 2.61 -17.97
C LEU A 72 3.50 2.04 -16.55
N MET A 73 3.36 2.91 -15.54
CA MET A 73 3.16 2.50 -14.15
C MET A 73 1.96 1.55 -14.00
N HIS A 74 0.81 1.93 -14.57
CA HIS A 74 -0.40 1.12 -14.49
C HIS A 74 -0.28 -0.19 -15.28
N THR A 75 0.32 -0.13 -16.47
CA THR A 75 0.54 -1.32 -17.31
C THR A 75 1.43 -2.33 -16.60
N LEU A 76 2.50 -1.87 -15.93
CA LEU A 76 3.39 -2.73 -15.15
C LEU A 76 2.67 -3.40 -13.97
N ILE A 77 1.76 -2.70 -13.28
CA ILE A 77 0.99 -3.26 -12.17
C ILE A 77 -0.03 -4.30 -12.66
N ILE A 78 -0.61 -4.10 -13.84
CA ILE A 78 -1.61 -5.00 -14.43
C ILE A 78 -0.95 -6.22 -15.09
N LEU A 79 0.32 -6.11 -15.50
CA LEU A 79 1.05 -7.14 -16.22
C LEU A 79 1.00 -8.54 -15.57
N PRO A 80 1.19 -8.71 -14.23
CA PRO A 80 1.13 -10.02 -13.59
C PRO A 80 -0.24 -10.70 -13.71
N PHE A 81 -1.31 -9.93 -13.93
CA PHE A 81 -2.68 -10.45 -14.05
C PHE A 81 -3.04 -10.82 -15.50
N LEU A 82 -2.47 -10.12 -16.48
CA LEU A 82 -2.79 -10.33 -17.90
C LEU A 82 -1.94 -11.39 -18.56
N VAL A 83 -0.72 -11.59 -18.07
CA VAL A 83 0.26 -12.47 -18.70
C VAL A 83 0.27 -13.79 -17.93
N PRO A 84 -0.25 -14.90 -18.50
CA PRO A 84 -0.15 -16.20 -17.87
C PRO A 84 1.31 -16.55 -17.59
N ASP A 85 1.58 -17.22 -16.47
CA ASP A 85 2.93 -17.64 -16.04
C ASP A 85 3.74 -18.35 -17.14
N ARG A 86 3.06 -18.94 -18.12
CA ARG A 86 3.66 -19.63 -19.27
C ARG A 86 4.40 -18.71 -20.23
N LEU A 87 4.05 -17.43 -20.29
CA LEU A 87 4.64 -16.46 -21.24
C LEU A 87 5.89 -15.77 -20.72
N PHE A 88 6.20 -15.88 -19.43
CA PHE A 88 7.48 -15.43 -18.90
C PHE A 88 8.51 -16.56 -19.04
N PRO A 89 9.48 -16.48 -19.98
CA PRO A 89 10.49 -17.53 -20.15
C PRO A 89 11.34 -17.71 -18.87
N LEU A 90 11.49 -16.66 -18.06
CA LEU A 90 12.12 -16.72 -16.74
C LEU A 90 11.32 -17.55 -15.72
N VAL A 91 10.01 -17.69 -15.90
CA VAL A 91 9.12 -18.51 -15.05
C VAL A 91 9.06 -19.96 -15.53
N GLN A 92 9.52 -20.28 -16.75
CA GLN A 92 9.74 -21.67 -17.18
C GLN A 92 11.10 -22.24 -16.73
N ALA A 93 11.95 -21.43 -16.10
CA ALA A 93 13.18 -21.90 -15.51
C ALA A 93 12.90 -23.01 -14.48
N SER A 94 13.81 -23.98 -14.38
CA SER A 94 13.68 -25.15 -13.52
C SER A 94 13.29 -24.76 -12.09
N ALA A 95 12.58 -25.65 -11.37
CA ALA A 95 12.18 -25.42 -9.98
C ALA A 95 13.36 -25.00 -9.07
N GLU A 96 14.58 -25.40 -9.41
CA GLU A 96 15.82 -25.01 -8.75
C GLU A 96 16.21 -23.53 -8.98
N ILE A 97 15.94 -22.97 -10.16
CA ILE A 97 16.17 -21.53 -10.42
C ILE A 97 15.09 -20.68 -9.76
N LYS A 98 13.84 -21.18 -9.72
CA LYS A 98 12.74 -20.51 -9.02
C LYS A 98 13.02 -20.34 -7.53
N SER A 99 13.55 -21.36 -6.87
CA SER A 99 13.91 -21.27 -5.45
C SER A 99 15.09 -20.34 -5.17
N ARG A 100 16.00 -20.16 -6.15
CA ARG A 100 17.16 -19.26 -6.01
C ARG A 100 16.84 -17.78 -6.28
N ILE A 101 15.87 -17.47 -7.14
CA ILE A 101 15.54 -16.09 -7.55
C ILE A 101 14.27 -15.57 -6.84
N GLY A 102 13.47 -16.46 -6.25
CA GLY A 102 12.28 -16.07 -5.48
C GLY A 102 12.66 -15.26 -4.25
N ILE A 103 12.07 -14.07 -4.11
CA ILE A 103 12.12 -13.32 -2.85
C ILE A 103 10.96 -13.75 -1.97
N SER A 104 11.16 -13.80 -0.65
CA SER A 104 10.02 -14.05 0.25
C SER A 104 9.00 -12.92 0.11
N LEU A 105 7.70 -13.24 0.22
CA LEU A 105 6.65 -12.22 0.26
C LEU A 105 6.89 -11.19 1.37
N LYS A 106 7.42 -11.63 2.51
CA LYS A 106 7.82 -10.74 3.62
C LYS A 106 8.89 -9.75 3.19
N THR A 107 9.95 -10.22 2.53
CA THR A 107 11.02 -9.36 2.00
C THR A 107 10.47 -8.39 0.97
N LEU A 108 9.59 -8.83 0.06
CA LEU A 108 8.95 -7.94 -0.91
C LEU A 108 8.18 -6.81 -0.23
N HIS A 109 7.35 -7.13 0.77
CA HIS A 109 6.62 -6.10 1.52
C HIS A 109 7.54 -5.12 2.22
N ILE A 110 8.63 -5.60 2.85
CA ILE A 110 9.63 -4.72 3.50
C ILE A 110 10.30 -3.80 2.47
N VAL A 111 10.66 -4.32 1.29
CA VAL A 111 11.26 -3.52 0.21
C VAL A 111 10.29 -2.46 -0.29
N LEU A 112 9.03 -2.84 -0.55
CA LEU A 112 7.99 -1.91 -1.00
C LEU A 112 7.72 -0.83 0.05
N PHE A 113 7.67 -1.21 1.32
CA PHE A 113 7.53 -0.30 2.44
C PHE A 113 8.68 0.72 2.51
N GLY A 114 9.92 0.22 2.50
CA GLY A 114 11.10 1.08 2.56
C GLY A 114 11.17 2.03 1.39
N ALA A 115 10.86 1.56 0.18
CA ALA A 115 10.86 2.39 -1.01
C ALA A 115 9.73 3.44 -1.00
N ALA A 116 8.52 3.08 -0.54
CA ALA A 116 7.45 4.05 -0.33
C ALA A 116 7.86 5.13 0.67
N LEU A 117 8.44 4.74 1.81
CA LEU A 117 8.92 5.67 2.84
C LEU A 117 9.98 6.64 2.27
N VAL A 118 10.94 6.14 1.50
CA VAL A 118 11.96 6.98 0.85
C VAL A 118 11.32 7.97 -0.13
N LEU A 119 10.32 7.54 -0.90
CA LEU A 119 9.61 8.42 -1.83
C LEU A 119 8.84 9.52 -1.10
N HIS A 120 8.13 9.17 -0.03
CA HIS A 120 7.41 10.12 0.82
C HIS A 120 8.37 11.11 1.50
N ALA A 121 9.47 10.62 2.08
CA ALA A 121 10.47 11.46 2.73
C ALA A 121 11.11 12.44 1.73
N ARG A 122 11.44 11.97 0.52
CA ARG A 122 11.98 12.82 -0.54
C ARG A 122 10.99 13.89 -1.00
N ALA A 123 9.74 13.49 -1.28
CA ALA A 123 8.70 14.43 -1.71
C ALA A 123 8.40 15.48 -0.65
N THR A 124 8.32 15.05 0.62
CA THR A 124 8.12 15.94 1.77
C THR A 124 9.30 16.88 1.97
N GLY A 125 10.54 16.37 1.85
CA GLY A 125 11.75 17.19 1.95
C GLY A 125 11.83 18.25 0.86
N GLN A 126 11.47 17.89 -0.38
CA GLN A 126 11.39 18.85 -1.49
C GLN A 126 10.30 19.91 -1.27
N ALA A 127 9.16 19.54 -0.67
CA ALA A 127 8.07 20.47 -0.34
C ALA A 127 8.42 21.39 0.85
N ALA A 128 9.18 20.89 1.82
CA ALA A 128 9.63 21.64 2.99
C ALA A 128 10.57 22.80 2.60
N GLY A 129 11.45 22.58 1.63
CA GLY A 129 12.37 23.61 1.13
C GLY A 129 13.33 24.15 2.20
N ASP A 130 14.09 25.18 1.82
CA ASP A 130 14.97 25.96 2.72
C ASP A 130 14.60 27.44 2.51
N PRO A 131 14.22 28.22 3.54
CA PRO A 131 14.22 27.94 4.99
C PRO A 131 13.13 26.96 5.47
N PRO A 132 13.30 26.36 6.67
CA PRO A 132 12.32 25.43 7.24
C PRO A 132 10.96 26.12 7.41
N ILE A 133 9.98 25.60 6.68
CA ILE A 133 8.60 26.10 6.73
C ILE A 133 7.87 25.59 7.98
N SER A 134 6.92 26.40 8.49
CA SER A 134 6.05 25.96 9.58
C SER A 134 5.18 24.79 9.11
N VAL A 135 4.74 23.93 10.04
CA VAL A 135 3.77 22.85 9.76
C VAL A 135 2.50 23.41 9.12
N ARG A 136 2.09 24.61 9.54
CA ARG A 136 0.95 25.32 8.94
C ARG A 136 1.20 25.65 7.47
N ASP A 137 2.39 26.14 7.14
CA ASP A 137 2.74 26.52 5.76
C ASP A 137 2.87 25.29 4.87
N LEU A 138 3.41 24.18 5.41
CA LEU A 138 3.42 22.89 4.72
C LEU A 138 1.99 22.41 4.45
N ALA A 139 1.08 22.52 5.43
CA ALA A 139 -0.31 22.12 5.26
C ALA A 139 -1.04 22.99 4.23
N LEU A 140 -0.78 24.30 4.20
CA LEU A 140 -1.33 25.21 3.19
C LEU A 140 -0.80 24.88 1.80
N LYS A 141 0.51 24.66 1.65
CA LYS A 141 1.10 24.21 0.38
C LYS A 141 0.54 22.88 -0.08
N ALA A 142 0.39 21.91 0.83
CA ALA A 142 -0.20 20.61 0.51
C ALA A 142 -1.66 20.76 0.05
N TRP A 143 -2.42 21.65 0.69
CA TRP A 143 -3.78 21.99 0.31
C TRP A 143 -3.86 22.62 -1.09
N ASP A 144 -2.95 23.55 -1.40
CA ASP A 144 -2.87 24.20 -2.71
C ASP A 144 -2.49 23.18 -3.79
N VAL A 145 -1.51 22.31 -3.53
CA VAL A 145 -1.12 21.22 -4.44
C VAL A 145 -2.29 20.27 -4.68
N LEU A 146 -3.04 19.89 -3.63
CA LEU A 146 -4.21 19.03 -3.74
C LEU A 146 -5.30 19.61 -4.66
N HIS A 147 -5.38 20.93 -4.82
CA HIS A 147 -6.36 21.59 -5.66
C HIS A 147 -5.78 22.19 -6.95
N SER A 148 -4.47 22.05 -7.18
CA SER A 148 -3.76 22.66 -8.30
C SER A 148 -4.15 22.09 -9.66
N HIS A 149 -4.40 20.78 -9.73
CA HIS A 149 -4.75 20.10 -10.98
C HIS A 149 -5.87 19.08 -10.78
N PRO A 150 -6.94 19.05 -11.60
CA PRO A 150 -8.09 18.17 -11.40
C PRO A 150 -7.73 16.67 -11.30
N ALA A 151 -6.74 16.21 -12.09
CA ALA A 151 -6.31 14.82 -12.04
C ALA A 151 -5.51 14.47 -10.77
N GLN A 152 -4.65 15.38 -10.30
CA GLN A 152 -3.88 15.19 -9.06
C GLN A 152 -4.81 15.27 -7.85
N SER A 153 -5.78 16.19 -7.88
CA SER A 153 -6.81 16.32 -6.87
C SER A 153 -7.58 15.02 -6.70
N SER A 154 -8.02 14.41 -7.80
CA SER A 154 -8.76 13.13 -7.76
C SER A 154 -7.99 12.05 -6.99
N ILE A 155 -6.72 11.85 -7.35
CA ILE A 155 -5.86 10.84 -6.72
C ILE A 155 -5.58 11.19 -5.25
N GLY A 156 -5.30 12.46 -4.95
CA GLY A 156 -5.04 12.90 -3.58
C GLY A 156 -6.24 12.69 -2.66
N TRP A 157 -7.44 13.01 -3.13
CA TRP A 157 -8.68 12.79 -2.38
C TRP A 157 -9.01 11.30 -2.23
N ASP A 158 -8.71 10.46 -3.24
CA ASP A 158 -8.85 9.00 -3.11
C ASP A 158 -7.98 8.45 -1.96
N VAL A 159 -6.73 8.92 -1.84
CA VAL A 159 -5.82 8.53 -0.75
C VAL A 159 -6.38 8.99 0.61
N ILE A 160 -6.87 10.22 0.70
CA ILE A 160 -7.45 10.77 1.93
C ILE A 160 -8.67 9.94 2.36
N TRP A 161 -9.62 9.70 1.45
CA TRP A 161 -10.84 8.96 1.78
C TRP A 161 -10.56 7.50 2.14
N THR A 162 -9.67 6.83 1.41
CA THR A 162 -9.28 5.45 1.73
C THR A 162 -8.61 5.38 3.11
N SER A 163 -7.79 6.37 3.45
CA SER A 163 -7.17 6.49 4.78
C SER A 163 -8.21 6.68 5.88
N ILE A 164 -9.16 7.60 5.70
CA ILE A 164 -10.25 7.85 6.65
C ILE A 164 -11.09 6.58 6.85
N LEU A 165 -11.50 5.93 5.75
CA LEU A 165 -12.33 4.73 5.81
C LEU A 165 -11.61 3.57 6.49
N PHE A 166 -10.31 3.39 6.23
CA PHE A 166 -9.50 2.38 6.91
C PHE A 166 -9.39 2.65 8.42
N VAL A 167 -9.13 3.89 8.82
CA VAL A 167 -9.08 4.28 10.24
C VAL A 167 -10.43 4.04 10.92
N VAL A 168 -11.53 4.47 10.29
CA VAL A 168 -12.88 4.26 10.81
C VAL A 168 -13.18 2.77 10.95
N TRP A 169 -12.85 1.97 9.93
CA TRP A 169 -13.04 0.52 9.97
C TRP A 169 -12.30 -0.13 11.14
N LEU A 170 -11.02 0.21 11.36
CA LEU A 170 -10.24 -0.28 12.50
C LEU A 170 -10.79 0.17 13.87
N VAL A 171 -11.30 1.40 13.96
CA VAL A 171 -11.90 1.92 15.21
C VAL A 171 -13.21 1.20 15.52
N LEU A 172 -14.00 0.85 14.50
CA LEU A 172 -15.27 0.13 14.65
C LEU A 172 -15.10 -1.37 14.93
N HIS A 173 -13.98 -1.97 14.53
CA HIS A 173 -13.67 -3.39 14.72
C HIS A 173 -12.45 -3.57 15.65
N PRO A 174 -12.60 -3.31 16.96
CA PRO A 174 -11.50 -3.41 17.93
C PRO A 174 -10.88 -4.81 18.00
N GLU A 175 -11.64 -5.85 17.68
CA GLU A 175 -11.19 -7.25 17.59
C GLU A 175 -10.19 -7.49 16.45
N LEU A 176 -10.09 -6.57 15.49
CA LEU A 176 -9.15 -6.61 14.37
C LEU A 176 -7.93 -5.71 14.60
N GLN A 177 -7.76 -5.17 15.81
CA GLN A 177 -6.61 -4.32 16.12
C GLN A 177 -5.39 -5.16 16.53
N PRO A 178 -4.21 -4.94 15.91
CA PRO A 178 -2.97 -5.60 16.32
C PRO A 178 -2.68 -5.37 17.81
N ARG A 179 -2.20 -6.38 18.54
CA ARG A 179 -1.80 -6.23 19.97
C ARG A 179 -0.67 -5.23 20.20
N VAL A 180 0.03 -4.83 19.13
CA VAL A 180 1.06 -3.78 19.14
C VAL A 180 0.45 -2.39 19.43
N LEU A 181 -0.84 -2.20 19.20
CA LEU A 181 -1.55 -0.96 19.50
C LEU A 181 -2.00 -0.94 20.97
N PRO A 182 -2.05 0.25 21.61
CA PRO A 182 -2.42 0.38 23.01
C PRO A 182 -3.79 -0.26 23.32
N SER A 183 -3.84 -1.03 24.40
CA SER A 183 -4.99 -1.87 24.79
C SER A 183 -6.36 -1.20 24.58
N ASN A 184 -7.17 -1.82 23.72
CA ASN A 184 -8.46 -1.36 23.21
C ASN A 184 -9.65 -1.57 24.17
N SER A 185 -9.42 -2.17 25.35
CA SER A 185 -10.47 -2.48 26.34
C SER A 185 -11.13 -1.22 26.91
N THR A 186 -10.48 -0.06 26.76
CA THR A 186 -10.98 1.22 27.22
C THR A 186 -11.22 2.18 26.05
N THR A 187 -12.23 3.05 26.16
CA THR A 187 -12.50 4.15 25.20
C THR A 187 -11.26 5.00 24.93
N ARG A 188 -10.38 5.14 25.94
CA ARG A 188 -9.11 5.84 25.84
C ARG A 188 -8.13 5.14 24.89
N GLY A 189 -8.05 3.81 24.93
CA GLY A 189 -7.21 3.03 24.02
C GLY A 189 -7.63 3.20 22.57
N ARG A 190 -8.93 3.14 22.28
CA ARG A 190 -9.47 3.36 20.92
C ARG A 190 -9.13 4.74 20.38
N PHE A 191 -9.23 5.77 21.21
CA PHE A 191 -8.88 7.13 20.83
C PHE A 191 -7.37 7.27 20.52
N LEU A 192 -6.51 6.68 21.35
CA LEU A 192 -5.06 6.70 21.13
C LEU A 192 -4.67 5.95 19.85
N THR A 193 -5.29 4.80 19.58
CA THR A 193 -5.10 4.05 18.34
C THR A 193 -5.54 4.86 17.12
N ALA A 194 -6.71 5.50 17.17
CA ALA A 194 -7.19 6.37 16.10
C ALA A 194 -6.21 7.52 15.85
N MET A 195 -5.73 8.19 16.91
CA MET A 195 -4.73 9.26 16.77
C MET A 195 -3.43 8.75 16.16
N TYR A 196 -2.91 7.61 16.61
CA TYR A 196 -1.71 7.00 16.05
C TYR A 196 -1.87 6.73 14.55
N LEU A 197 -2.99 6.10 14.16
CA LEU A 197 -3.25 5.80 12.75
C LEU A 197 -3.41 7.08 11.92
N VAL A 198 -4.14 8.08 12.40
CA VAL A 198 -4.27 9.37 11.70
C VAL A 198 -2.92 10.06 11.49
N MET A 199 -1.99 9.92 12.43
CA MET A 199 -0.64 10.48 12.32
C MET A 199 0.29 9.62 11.44
N ALA A 200 0.14 8.30 11.48
CA ALA A 200 0.98 7.37 10.73
C ALA A 200 0.58 7.27 9.25
N THR A 201 -0.72 7.38 8.93
CA THR A 201 -1.23 7.16 7.57
C THR A 201 -0.71 8.17 6.55
N PRO A 202 -0.55 9.47 6.86
CA PRO A 202 0.10 10.42 5.95
C PRO A 202 1.57 10.09 5.64
N LEU A 203 2.26 9.40 6.56
CA LEU A 203 3.67 9.05 6.44
C LEU A 203 3.87 7.71 5.72
N LEU A 204 3.08 6.71 6.07
CA LEU A 204 3.27 5.33 5.62
C LEU A 204 2.29 4.91 4.52
N SER A 205 1.24 5.70 4.27
CA SER A 205 0.10 5.36 3.42
C SER A 205 -0.72 4.17 3.91
N VAL A 206 -2.03 4.20 3.61
CA VAL A 206 -2.95 3.10 3.89
C VAL A 206 -2.55 1.82 3.15
N GLY A 207 -1.92 1.95 1.98
CA GLY A 207 -1.49 0.81 1.16
C GLY A 207 -0.42 -0.05 1.82
N VAL A 208 0.31 0.48 2.80
CA VAL A 208 1.25 -0.30 3.63
C VAL A 208 0.61 -0.72 4.94
N LEU A 209 -0.05 0.22 5.62
CA LEU A 209 -0.60 -0.02 6.96
C LEU A 209 -1.65 -1.13 6.94
N ALA A 210 -2.53 -1.16 5.93
CA ALA A 210 -3.59 -2.17 5.86
C ALA A 210 -3.03 -3.60 5.73
N PRO A 211 -2.15 -3.94 4.77
CA PRO A 211 -1.51 -5.26 4.72
C PRO A 211 -0.78 -5.65 6.00
N TYR A 212 -0.07 -4.70 6.64
CA TYR A 212 0.63 -4.97 7.89
C TYR A 212 -0.35 -5.34 9.02
N VAL A 213 -1.44 -4.59 9.16
CA VAL A 213 -2.47 -4.89 10.16
C VAL A 213 -3.12 -6.25 9.88
N PHE A 214 -3.48 -6.54 8.63
CA PHE A 214 -4.05 -7.85 8.26
C PHE A 214 -3.09 -9.00 8.56
N TRP A 215 -1.80 -8.85 8.27
CA TRP A 215 -0.79 -9.86 8.58
C TRP A 215 -0.64 -10.11 10.08
N THR A 216 -0.69 -9.06 10.92
CA THR A 216 -0.61 -9.24 12.37
C THR A 216 -1.84 -9.97 12.95
N ILE A 217 -3.04 -9.67 12.45
CA ILE A 217 -4.27 -10.36 12.87
C ILE A 217 -4.19 -11.86 12.55
N GLU A 218 -3.64 -12.20 11.37
CA GLU A 218 -3.51 -13.59 10.92
C GLU A 218 -2.61 -14.40 11.86
N ASN A 219 -1.41 -13.90 12.20
CA ASN A 219 -0.50 -14.63 13.08
C ASN A 219 -1.04 -14.76 14.52
N GLU A 220 -1.76 -13.76 15.03
CA GLU A 220 -2.34 -13.83 16.37
C GLU A 220 -3.43 -14.89 16.49
N GLN A 221 -4.18 -15.16 15.42
CA GLN A 221 -5.20 -16.21 15.40
C GLN A 221 -4.61 -17.63 15.32
N GLU A 222 -3.41 -17.78 14.75
CA GLU A 222 -2.70 -19.07 14.73
C GLU A 222 -2.16 -19.45 16.11
N ASP A 223 -1.74 -18.48 16.92
CA ASP A 223 -1.21 -18.73 18.28
C ASP A 223 -2.29 -19.13 19.31
N GLU A 224 -3.57 -18.89 19.03
CA GLU A 224 -4.69 -19.20 19.94
C GLU A 224 -5.31 -20.60 19.72
N LEU A 225 -4.91 -21.32 18.67
CA LEU A 225 -5.40 -22.66 18.29
C LEU A 225 -4.44 -23.78 18.69
#